data_AF-Q7X9K6-F1
#
_entry.id   AF-Q7X9K6-F1
#
_cell.length_a   1.000
_cell.length_b   1.000
_cell.length_c   1.000
_cell.angle_alpha   90.00
_cell.angle_beta   90.00
_cell.angle_gamma   90.00
#
_symmetry.space_group_name_H-M   'P 1'
#
loop_
_entity.id
_entity.type
_entity.pdbx_description
1 polymer ?
#
loop_
_entity_poly.entity_id
_entity_poly.type
_entity_poly.pdbx_seq_one_letter_code
_entity_poly.pdbx_strand_id
1 'polypeptide(L)'
;GRTCYAQASQIRQIRRKMVEIMVNQAASCDLKELVNKFIPEVIGKEIEKATSSIFPLQNVYVRKVKILKAPKFDLGKLMEVHGDYKEDVGVKLDRPADGDEVIPGAEEVAAAE
;
A
#
# COMPACT_ATOMS: atom_id res chain seq x y z
N GLY A 1 6.96 -13.23 38.74
CA GLY A 1 6.59 -11.84 38.47
C GLY A 1 5.78 -11.81 37.19
N ARG A 2 4.59 -11.19 37.21
CA ARG A 2 3.58 -11.33 36.15
C ARG A 2 3.59 -10.15 35.15
N THR A 3 4.58 -9.27 35.23
CA THR A 3 4.71 -8.07 34.39
C THR A 3 6.11 -7.94 33.81
N CYS A 4 6.19 -7.75 32.48
CA CYS A 4 7.43 -7.55 31.73
C CYS A 4 7.46 -6.13 31.14
N TYR A 5 7.81 -5.15 31.97
CA TYR A 5 7.96 -3.76 31.51
C TYR A 5 9.41 -3.47 31.14
N ALA A 6 9.61 -2.89 29.96
CA ALA A 6 10.92 -2.37 29.56
C ALA A 6 11.24 -1.09 30.33
N GLN A 7 12.52 -0.90 30.70
CA GLN A 7 12.97 0.34 31.33
C GLN A 7 12.93 1.50 30.30
N ALA A 8 12.67 2.73 30.77
CA ALA A 8 12.65 3.91 29.89
C ALA A 8 13.93 4.10 29.05
N SER A 9 15.09 3.71 29.58
CA SER A 9 16.38 3.70 28.86
C SER A 9 16.35 2.76 27.65
N GLN A 10 15.88 1.52 27.84
CA GLN A 10 15.75 0.50 26.81
C GLN A 10 14.77 0.96 25.72
N ILE A 11 13.63 1.55 26.09
CA ILE A 11 12.63 2.08 25.14
C ILE A 11 13.26 3.14 24.23
N ARG A 12 14.08 4.05 24.77
CA ARG A 12 14.77 5.06 23.96
C ARG A 12 15.79 4.45 23.01
N GLN A 13 16.53 3.44 23.44
CA GLN A 13 17.48 2.73 22.58
C GLN A 13 16.77 1.99 21.44
N ILE A 14 15.64 1.33 21.73
CA ILE A 14 14.82 0.64 20.73
C ILE A 14 14.32 1.63 19.67
N ARG A 15 13.77 2.78 20.09
CA ARG A 15 13.29 3.81 19.16
C ARG A 15 14.41 4.35 18.26
N ARG A 16 15.62 4.51 18.80
CA ARG A 16 16.78 4.97 18.02
C ARG A 16 17.16 3.95 16.95
N LYS A 17 17.31 2.67 17.32
CA LYS A 17 17.62 1.59 16.38
C LYS A 17 16.54 1.39 15.32
N MET A 18 15.26 1.51 15.69
CA MET A 18 14.15 1.43 14.75
C MET A 18 14.27 2.46 13.61
N VAL A 19 14.50 3.72 13.96
CA VAL A 19 14.63 4.80 12.97
C VAL A 19 15.86 4.59 12.09
N GLU A 20 16.99 4.21 12.67
CA GLU A 20 18.24 3.96 11.95
C GLU A 20 18.07 2.88 10.88
N ILE A 21 17.49 1.72 11.24
CA ILE A 21 17.25 0.61 10.31
C ILE A 21 16.24 1.02 9.23
N MET A 22 15.15 1.68 9.61
CA MET A 22 14.14 2.14 8.64
C MET A 22 14.72 3.12 7.61
N VAL A 23 15.53 4.07 8.04
CA VAL A 23 16.16 5.06 7.13
C VAL A 23 17.14 4.37 6.19
N ASN A 24 17.99 3.48 6.69
CA ASN A 24 18.96 2.76 5.85
C ASN A 24 18.27 1.88 4.79
N GLN A 25 17.18 1.21 5.17
CA GLN A 25 16.37 0.36 4.30
C GLN A 25 15.56 1.16 3.25
N ALA A 26 15.09 2.36 3.61
CA ALA A 26 14.19 3.15 2.78
C ALA A 26 14.89 4.18 1.90
N ALA A 27 16.03 4.72 2.33
CA ALA A 27 16.77 5.72 1.55
C ALA A 27 17.48 5.13 0.32
N SER A 28 17.69 3.81 0.30
CA SER A 28 18.36 3.09 -0.77
C SER A 28 17.43 2.57 -1.87
N CYS A 29 16.11 2.69 -1.72
CA CYS A 29 15.13 2.02 -2.57
C CYS A 29 14.06 2.97 -3.12
N ASP A 30 13.58 2.65 -4.32
CA ASP A 30 12.43 3.31 -4.95
C ASP A 30 11.09 2.80 -4.39
N LEU A 31 10.00 3.49 -4.73
CA LEU A 31 8.64 3.14 -4.26
C LEU A 31 8.22 1.70 -4.57
N LYS A 32 8.52 1.18 -5.77
CA LYS A 32 8.19 -0.21 -6.18
C LYS A 32 8.89 -1.22 -5.27
N GLU A 33 10.18 -1.01 -5.01
CA GLU A 33 10.98 -1.88 -4.15
C GLU A 33 10.59 -1.78 -2.68
N LEU A 34 10.28 -0.58 -2.19
CA LEU A 34 9.78 -0.34 -0.84
C LEU A 34 8.48 -1.12 -0.57
N VAL A 35 7.54 -1.11 -1.52
CA VAL A 35 6.29 -1.87 -1.41
C VAL A 35 6.58 -3.38 -1.38
N ASN A 36 7.50 -3.86 -2.22
CA ASN A 36 7.93 -5.25 -2.23
C ASN A 36 8.59 -5.70 -0.90
N LYS A 37 9.18 -4.77 -0.14
CA LYS A 37 9.71 -5.03 1.21
C LYS A 37 8.63 -4.99 2.29
N PHE A 38 7.57 -4.21 2.10
CA PHE A 38 6.46 -4.11 3.06
C PHE A 38 5.58 -5.36 3.07
N ILE A 39 5.26 -5.95 1.92
CA ILE A 39 4.39 -7.14 1.81
C ILE A 39 4.89 -8.32 2.68
N PRO A 40 6.15 -8.75 2.58
CA PRO A 40 6.71 -9.83 3.41
C PRO A 40 7.25 -9.34 4.78
N GLU A 41 7.10 -8.05 5.08
CA GLU A 41 7.52 -7.41 6.33
C GLU A 41 9.01 -7.59 6.68
N VAL A 42 9.89 -7.49 5.68
CA VAL A 42 11.34 -7.71 5.87
C VAL A 42 11.93 -6.73 6.90
N ILE A 43 11.50 -5.46 6.82
CA ILE A 43 11.96 -4.39 7.71
C ILE A 43 11.58 -4.68 9.17
N GLY A 44 10.37 -5.21 9.41
CA GLY A 44 9.92 -5.57 10.75
C GLY A 44 10.78 -6.68 11.35
N LYS A 45 11.05 -7.73 10.56
CA LYS A 45 11.88 -8.87 10.97
C LYS A 45 13.33 -8.46 11.27
N GLU A 46 13.91 -7.53 10.51
CA GLU A 46 15.25 -7.02 10.80
C GLU A 46 15.30 -6.22 12.10
N ILE A 47 14.29 -5.39 12.36
CA ILE A 47 14.18 -4.64 13.61
C ILE A 47 14.06 -5.61 14.79
N GLU A 48 13.25 -6.65 14.70
CA GLU A 48 13.12 -7.68 15.75
C GLU A 48 14.47 -8.35 16.07
N LYS A 49 15.24 -8.73 15.03
CA LYS A 49 16.59 -9.28 15.22
C LYS A 49 17.53 -8.29 15.91
N ALA A 50 17.59 -7.04 15.45
CA ALA A 50 18.53 -6.05 15.99
C ALA A 50 18.17 -5.57 17.42
N THR A 51 16.89 -5.63 17.78
CA THR A 51 16.36 -5.19 19.08
C THR A 51 16.29 -6.31 20.11
N SER A 52 16.33 -7.59 19.70
CA SER A 52 16.36 -8.77 20.58
C SER A 52 17.46 -8.72 21.66
N SER A 53 18.59 -8.08 21.35
CA SER A 53 19.70 -7.84 22.29
C SER A 53 19.39 -6.87 23.43
N ILE A 54 18.37 -6.03 23.31
CA ILE A 54 17.99 -5.00 24.29
C ILE A 54 16.77 -5.45 25.07
N PHE A 55 15.70 -5.80 24.34
CA PHE A 55 14.43 -6.25 24.91
C PHE A 55 13.67 -7.04 23.83
N PRO A 56 13.05 -8.17 24.18
CA PRO A 56 12.25 -8.93 23.22
C PRO A 56 11.02 -8.12 22.80
N LEU A 57 10.95 -7.77 21.52
CA LEU A 57 9.76 -7.17 20.92
C LEU A 57 8.91 -8.25 20.25
N GLN A 58 7.60 -8.05 20.28
CA GLN A 58 6.64 -8.89 19.58
C GLN A 58 5.82 -8.00 18.66
N ASN A 59 5.53 -8.46 17.44
CA ASN A 59 4.66 -7.79 16.48
C ASN A 59 5.18 -6.42 16.01
N VAL A 60 6.30 -6.42 15.27
CA VAL A 60 6.83 -5.18 14.66
C VAL A 60 6.35 -5.03 13.22
N TYR A 61 5.39 -4.12 13.00
CA TYR A 61 4.80 -3.87 11.68
C TYR A 61 4.81 -2.40 11.29
N VAL A 62 4.87 -2.14 9.97
CA VAL A 62 4.68 -0.79 9.43
C VAL A 62 3.19 -0.49 9.38
N ARG A 63 2.70 0.32 10.31
CA ARG A 63 1.26 0.56 10.47
C ARG A 63 0.67 1.54 9.47
N LYS A 64 1.44 2.56 9.08
CA LYS A 64 1.00 3.62 8.15
C LYS A 64 2.18 4.14 7.36
N VAL A 65 2.00 4.27 6.05
CA VAL A 65 2.90 4.99 5.14
C VAL A 65 2.09 6.08 4.48
N LYS A 66 2.56 7.33 4.55
CA LYS A 66 1.89 8.50 3.95
C LYS A 66 2.88 9.23 3.05
N ILE A 67 2.43 9.58 1.85
CA ILE A 67 3.17 10.45 0.95
C ILE A 67 2.78 11.89 1.28
N LEU A 68 3.70 12.66 1.85
CA LEU A 68 3.47 14.07 2.19
C LEU A 68 3.77 15.01 1.01
N LYS A 69 4.78 14.67 0.24
CA LYS A 69 5.20 15.41 -0.96
C LYS A 69 5.14 14.44 -2.13
N ALA A 70 4.04 14.50 -2.87
CA ALA A 70 3.93 13.72 -4.10
C ALA A 70 4.96 14.25 -5.11
N PRO A 71 5.81 13.39 -5.68
CA PRO A 71 6.67 13.80 -6.79
C PRO A 71 5.81 14.23 -7.98
N LYS A 72 6.39 15.02 -8.90
CA LYS A 72 5.68 15.41 -10.12
C LYS A 72 5.30 14.15 -10.89
N PHE A 73 4.06 14.11 -11.34
CA PHE A 73 3.52 13.00 -12.13
C PHE A 73 4.28 12.91 -13.46
N ASP A 74 4.89 11.77 -13.70
CA ASP A 74 5.69 11.49 -14.89
C ASP A 74 5.12 10.24 -15.58
N LEU A 75 4.64 10.43 -16.81
CA LEU A 75 4.05 9.36 -17.63
C LEU A 75 5.06 8.24 -17.90
N GLY A 76 6.35 8.56 -18.05
CA GLY A 76 7.39 7.54 -18.31
C GLY A 76 7.54 6.59 -17.12
N LYS A 77 7.68 7.14 -15.92
CA LYS A 77 7.81 6.36 -14.68
C LYS A 77 6.54 5.58 -14.34
N LEU A 78 5.38 6.06 -14.75
CA LEU A 78 4.13 5.34 -14.54
C LEU A 78 4.02 4.12 -15.46
N MET A 79 4.38 4.27 -16.75
CA MET A 79 4.35 3.15 -17.70
C MET A 79 5.35 2.05 -17.32
N GLU A 80 6.48 2.38 -16.71
CA GLU A 80 7.43 1.39 -16.16
C GLU A 80 6.85 0.58 -14.98
N VAL A 81 5.96 1.19 -14.18
CA VAL A 81 5.29 0.49 -13.08
C VAL A 81 4.11 -0.33 -13.59
N HIS A 82 3.48 0.07 -14.71
CA HIS A 82 2.27 -0.56 -15.25
C HIS A 82 2.54 -1.55 -16.41
N GLY A 83 3.76 -1.63 -16.96
CA GLY A 83 4.10 -2.52 -18.07
C GLY A 83 4.04 -4.03 -17.77
N ASP A 84 4.06 -4.42 -16.49
CA ASP A 84 4.04 -5.83 -16.06
C ASP A 84 2.63 -6.38 -15.79
N TYR A 85 1.58 -5.55 -15.87
CA TYR A 85 0.21 -6.04 -15.69
C TYR A 85 -0.24 -6.68 -17.00
N LYS A 86 -0.54 -7.99 -16.97
CA LYS A 86 -1.29 -8.64 -18.05
C LYS A 86 -2.50 -7.76 -18.35
N GLU A 87 -2.60 -7.30 -19.58
CA GLU A 87 -3.73 -6.54 -20.08
C GLU A 87 -5.00 -7.25 -19.64
N ASP A 88 -5.75 -6.63 -18.71
CA ASP A 88 -7.13 -7.01 -18.48
C ASP A 88 -7.88 -6.45 -19.68
N VAL A 89 -7.77 -7.18 -20.81
CA VAL A 89 -8.48 -6.88 -22.04
C VAL A 89 -9.94 -7.08 -21.70
N GLY A 90 -10.60 -5.99 -21.30
CA GLY A 90 -12.02 -5.98 -21.00
C GLY A 90 -12.76 -6.78 -22.07
N VAL A 91 -13.52 -7.78 -21.63
CA VAL A 91 -14.28 -8.64 -22.53
C VAL A 91 -15.19 -7.74 -23.36
N LYS A 92 -15.01 -7.76 -24.69
CA LYS A 92 -15.96 -7.12 -25.59
C LYS A 92 -17.30 -7.82 -25.41
N LEU A 93 -18.23 -7.17 -24.73
CA LEU A 93 -19.64 -7.52 -24.79
C LEU A 93 -20.12 -7.06 -26.16
N ASP A 94 -20.30 -8.02 -27.08
CA ASP A 94 -21.05 -7.77 -28.30
C ASP A 94 -22.46 -7.36 -27.88
N ARG A 95 -22.85 -6.13 -28.21
CA ARG A 95 -24.24 -5.73 -28.16
C ARG A 95 -24.97 -6.62 -29.17
N PRO A 96 -25.91 -7.48 -28.75
CA PRO A 96 -26.69 -8.25 -29.71
C PRO A 96 -27.36 -7.26 -30.66
N ALA A 97 -27.05 -7.39 -31.95
CA ALA A 97 -27.83 -6.77 -32.99
C ALA A 97 -29.19 -7.48 -33.01
N ASP A 98 -30.23 -6.68 -33.21
CA ASP A 98 -31.64 -7.05 -33.35
C ASP A 98 -32.42 -7.18 -32.03
N GLY A 99 -33.27 -6.18 -31.83
CA GLY A 99 -34.28 -6.18 -30.79
C GLY A 99 -34.76 -4.76 -30.47
N ASP A 100 -35.68 -4.25 -31.29
CA ASP A 100 -36.63 -3.22 -30.86
C ASP A 100 -37.31 -3.68 -29.56
N GLU A 101 -36.76 -3.32 -28.41
CA GLU A 101 -37.49 -3.33 -27.15
C GLU A 101 -37.77 -1.89 -26.76
N VAL A 102 -38.96 -1.46 -27.18
CA VAL A 102 -39.67 -0.29 -26.67
C VAL A 102 -39.60 -0.33 -25.15
N ILE A 103 -38.93 0.66 -24.55
CA ILE A 103 -38.98 0.92 -23.11
C ILE A 103 -40.42 1.35 -22.81
N PRO A 104 -41.25 0.58 -22.08
CA PRO A 104 -42.56 1.05 -21.66
C PRO A 104 -42.32 1.95 -20.44
N GLY A 105 -42.26 3.26 -20.65
CA GLY A 105 -42.16 4.21 -19.54
C GLY A 105 -41.62 5.61 -19.86
N ALA A 106 -41.24 5.91 -21.10
CA ALA A 106 -40.67 7.22 -21.45
C ALA A 106 -41.68 8.26 -21.98
N GLU A 107 -42.96 7.92 -22.16
CA GLU A 107 -43.94 8.87 -22.75
C GLU A 107 -44.82 9.64 -21.75
N GLU A 108 -44.84 9.33 -20.44
CA GLU A 108 -45.83 9.94 -19.53
C GLU A 108 -45.36 11.19 -18.76
N VAL A 109 -44.29 11.87 -19.18
CA VAL A 109 -43.83 13.11 -18.50
C VAL A 109 -43.65 14.34 -19.41
N ALA A 110 -44.14 14.27 -20.65
CA ALA A 110 -43.99 15.37 -21.62
C ALA A 110 -45.29 15.74 -22.35
N ALA A 111 -46.42 15.90 -21.66
CA ALA A 111 -47.57 16.68 -22.16
C ALA A 111 -48.60 16.95 -21.04
N ALA A 112 -48.32 17.96 -20.20
CA ALA A 112 -49.36 18.68 -19.49
C ALA A 112 -49.60 20.00 -20.22
N GLU A 113 -50.54 20.00 -21.16
CA GLU A 113 -51.44 21.11 -21.52
C GLU A 113 -52.73 20.54 -22.12
#